data_AF-A0A6G0HV40-F1
#
_entry.id   AF-A0A6G0HV40-F1
#
_cell.length_a   1.000
_cell.length_b   1.000
_cell.length_c   1.000
_cell.angle_alpha   90.00
_cell.angle_beta   90.00
_cell.angle_gamma   90.00
#
_symmetry.space_group_name_H-M   'P 1'
#
loop_
_entity.id
_entity.type
_entity.pdbx_description
1 polymer ?
#
loop_
_entity_poly.entity_id
_entity_poly.type
_entity_poly.pdbx_seq_one_letter_code
_entity_poly.pdbx_strand_id
1 'polypeptide(L)'
;MFLCQECFDSEPRIISERSKDDLTICSNLDARHTFDANKCLAFMVRSPCVNYSKVRPLSVLCYLDLCRHEIRSSCERKDSCHFAHSVIEVKTWRVQRDTGISPDEIVKVSAKYNEKQEKLSSKQKGNKEVWVNQKEEEEAQVEGGWKSLNMEMKMACAQCWRDGRISEPDKALKYCTAKARHLWTKDRWILLVMSERSKWVQVRPLPHNKNPPLQYYMCSQILEKRKCNTGNCTFAHSQEEKEMWMYMKNNDLRDMQQIYDIWLTSNTHHRQADGAMLAQPATEEKYIVMPTDYAEPVSGYYCRLCSRHSNSERQWQQHISTEKHKDRVFSCEGEDEALTWSYRFPGRCFEICPKLDGGCPDGVSCDYAHSPEELQEWTERRDFLRQTLAKARKDMLIMPDEVNFGKYNFLLQG
;
A
#
# COMPACT_ATOMS: atom_id res chain seq x y z
N MET A 1 -1.49 6.13 -16.90
CA MET A 1 -0.98 5.47 -18.13
C MET A 1 -2.15 4.96 -18.95
N PHE A 2 -1.95 4.63 -20.23
CA PHE A 2 -2.98 3.98 -21.04
C PHE A 2 -2.68 2.49 -21.19
N LEU A 3 -3.71 1.66 -21.03
CA LEU A 3 -3.68 0.22 -21.28
C LEU A 3 -4.73 -0.14 -22.33
N CYS A 4 -4.58 -1.29 -22.98
CA CYS A 4 -5.63 -1.84 -23.83
C CYS A 4 -6.81 -2.32 -22.96
N GLN A 5 -7.98 -1.74 -23.16
CA GLN A 5 -9.22 -2.03 -22.45
C GLN A 5 -9.67 -3.48 -22.66
N GLU A 6 -9.66 -3.98 -23.90
CA GLU A 6 -10.11 -5.35 -24.20
C GLU A 6 -9.21 -6.39 -23.53
N CYS A 7 -7.90 -6.15 -23.46
CA CYS A 7 -6.97 -7.00 -22.68
C CYS A 7 -7.16 -6.85 -21.17
N PHE A 8 -7.45 -5.63 -20.70
CA PHE A 8 -7.65 -5.39 -19.27
C PHE A 8 -8.95 -6.00 -18.75
N ASP A 9 -9.98 -6.04 -19.60
CA ASP A 9 -11.30 -6.57 -19.29
C ASP A 9 -11.45 -8.06 -19.67
N SER A 10 -10.43 -8.68 -20.28
CA SER A 10 -10.41 -10.11 -20.56
C SER A 10 -10.37 -10.96 -19.28
N GLU A 11 -10.88 -12.19 -19.37
CA GLU A 11 -10.87 -13.19 -18.30
C GLU A 11 -10.08 -14.41 -18.82
N PRO A 12 -8.82 -14.63 -18.37
CA PRO A 12 -8.05 -13.87 -17.37
C PRO A 12 -7.54 -12.50 -17.87
N ARG A 13 -7.33 -11.57 -16.93
CA ARG A 13 -6.90 -10.19 -17.21
C ARG A 13 -5.48 -10.14 -17.75
N ILE A 14 -5.26 -9.36 -18.80
CA ILE A 14 -3.94 -9.14 -19.41
C ILE A 14 -3.59 -7.65 -19.33
N ILE A 15 -2.41 -7.35 -18.80
CA ILE A 15 -1.88 -5.97 -18.82
C ILE A 15 -1.13 -5.79 -20.14
N SER A 16 -1.74 -5.03 -21.06
CA SER A 16 -1.16 -4.74 -22.36
C SER A 16 -1.07 -3.23 -22.61
N GLU A 17 0.13 -2.78 -22.93
CA GLU A 17 0.45 -1.40 -23.28
C GLU A 17 0.43 -1.21 -24.80
N ARG A 18 0.80 -0.02 -25.29
CA ARG A 18 0.97 0.19 -26.74
C ARG A 18 2.19 -0.59 -27.21
N SER A 19 2.06 -1.31 -28.33
CA SER A 19 3.21 -2.01 -28.91
C SER A 19 4.28 -1.01 -29.36
N LYS A 20 5.54 -1.36 -29.14
CA LYS A 20 6.69 -0.56 -29.58
C LYS A 20 7.01 -0.75 -31.06
N ASP A 21 6.71 -1.93 -31.59
CA ASP A 21 6.96 -2.30 -32.98
C ASP A 21 5.88 -1.73 -33.91
N ASP A 22 4.64 -1.68 -33.43
CA ASP A 22 3.50 -1.13 -34.15
C ASP A 22 2.62 -0.31 -33.20
N LEU A 23 2.75 1.02 -33.28
CA LEU A 23 2.06 1.96 -32.41
C LEU A 23 0.53 1.93 -32.57
N THR A 24 0.01 1.28 -33.61
CA THR A 24 -1.45 1.17 -33.86
C THR A 24 -2.09 0.04 -33.06
N ILE A 25 -1.31 -0.91 -32.55
CA ILE A 25 -1.80 -2.10 -31.85
C ILE A 25 -1.32 -2.18 -30.40
N CYS A 26 -2.02 -2.97 -29.59
CA CYS A 26 -1.59 -3.30 -28.24
C CYS A 26 -0.43 -4.31 -28.22
N SER A 27 0.30 -4.37 -27.11
CA SER A 27 1.46 -5.25 -26.90
C SER A 27 1.11 -6.73 -26.69
N ASN A 28 -0.18 -7.09 -26.67
CA ASN A 28 -0.61 -8.47 -26.52
C ASN A 28 -0.24 -9.28 -27.77
N LEU A 29 0.50 -10.38 -27.54
CA LEU A 29 0.98 -11.28 -28.60
C LEU A 29 -0.14 -12.14 -29.21
N ASP A 30 -1.16 -12.48 -28.42
CA ASP A 30 -2.23 -13.41 -28.82
C ASP A 30 -3.39 -12.68 -29.51
N ALA A 31 -3.64 -11.41 -29.14
CA ALA A 31 -4.74 -10.62 -29.67
C ALA A 31 -4.28 -9.19 -30.00
N ARG A 32 -4.35 -8.82 -31.28
CA ARG A 32 -3.90 -7.51 -31.79
C ARG A 32 -5.08 -6.54 -31.88
N HIS A 33 -5.34 -5.83 -30.80
CA HIS A 33 -6.40 -4.82 -30.74
C HIS A 33 -5.87 -3.45 -31.19
N THR A 34 -6.72 -2.67 -31.85
CA THR A 34 -6.39 -1.28 -32.22
C THR A 34 -6.30 -0.41 -30.96
N PHE A 35 -5.10 0.05 -30.63
CA PHE A 35 -4.81 0.64 -29.32
C PHE A 35 -5.57 1.94 -29.07
N ASP A 36 -5.60 2.86 -30.04
CA ASP A 36 -6.23 4.17 -29.84
C ASP A 36 -7.75 4.12 -29.70
N ALA A 37 -8.40 3.14 -30.34
CA ALA A 37 -9.83 2.89 -30.18
C ALA A 37 -10.14 2.22 -28.83
N ASN A 38 -9.26 1.35 -28.36
CA ASN A 38 -9.47 0.49 -27.20
C ASN A 38 -8.56 0.88 -26.01
N LYS A 39 -8.17 2.15 -25.85
CA LYS A 39 -7.36 2.58 -24.69
C LYS A 39 -8.23 2.91 -23.49
N CYS A 40 -7.86 2.40 -22.31
CA CYS A 40 -8.41 2.83 -21.03
C CYS A 40 -7.36 3.53 -20.18
N LEU A 41 -7.78 4.53 -19.41
CA LEU A 41 -6.91 5.17 -18.43
C LEU A 41 -6.76 4.23 -17.24
N ALA A 42 -5.52 3.99 -16.83
CA ALA A 42 -5.21 3.17 -15.66
C ALA A 42 -4.16 3.85 -14.78
N PHE A 43 -4.23 3.56 -13.49
CA PHE A 43 -3.20 3.94 -12.53
C PHE A 43 -2.56 2.70 -11.92
N MET A 44 -1.28 2.84 -11.59
CA MET A 44 -0.47 1.81 -10.98
C MET A 44 -0.20 2.20 -9.53
N VAL A 45 -0.48 1.31 -8.59
CA VAL A 45 -0.09 1.46 -7.17
C VAL A 45 1.00 0.45 -6.87
N ARG A 46 2.11 0.92 -6.28
CA ARG A 46 3.23 0.08 -5.85
C ARG A 46 3.25 -0.01 -4.34
N SER A 47 2.73 -1.10 -3.76
CA SER A 47 2.84 -1.41 -2.32
C SER A 47 2.30 -2.80 -2.00
N PRO A 48 3.06 -3.72 -1.39
CA PRO A 48 4.40 -4.22 -1.78
C PRO A 48 4.42 -4.94 -3.15
N CYS A 49 3.26 -5.07 -3.81
CA CYS A 49 3.12 -5.59 -5.16
C CYS A 49 2.58 -4.50 -6.11
N VAL A 50 2.65 -4.75 -7.42
CA VAL A 50 2.18 -3.80 -8.44
C VAL A 50 0.71 -4.07 -8.74
N ASN A 51 -0.14 -3.08 -8.51
CA ASN A 51 -1.58 -3.15 -8.77
C ASN A 51 -2.01 -2.18 -9.86
N TYR A 52 -2.79 -2.68 -10.83
CA TYR A 52 -3.36 -1.87 -11.90
C TYR A 52 -4.86 -1.74 -11.70
N SER A 53 -5.35 -0.51 -11.75
CA SER A 53 -6.77 -0.20 -11.61
C SER A 53 -7.20 0.78 -12.70
N LYS A 54 -8.38 0.53 -13.26
CA LYS A 54 -8.98 1.35 -14.33
C LYS A 54 -9.54 2.63 -13.74
N VAL A 55 -9.37 3.74 -14.46
CA VAL A 55 -10.07 5.00 -14.27
C VAL A 55 -11.02 5.12 -15.44
N ARG A 56 -12.32 4.99 -15.18
CA ARG A 56 -13.32 5.06 -16.24
C ARG A 56 -13.51 6.51 -16.72
N PRO A 57 -13.98 6.71 -17.96
CA PRO A 57 -14.25 8.05 -18.46
C PRO A 57 -15.27 8.79 -17.61
N LEU A 58 -15.03 10.08 -17.36
CA LEU A 58 -15.99 10.95 -16.70
C LEU A 58 -17.22 11.15 -17.60
N SER A 59 -18.37 10.64 -17.18
CA SER A 59 -19.67 10.91 -17.79
C SER A 59 -20.44 11.94 -16.96
N VAL A 60 -21.38 12.65 -17.58
CA VAL A 60 -22.28 13.60 -16.90
C VAL A 60 -23.12 12.91 -15.81
N LEU A 61 -23.34 11.60 -15.95
CA LEU A 61 -24.08 10.78 -14.99
C LEU A 61 -23.22 10.29 -13.82
N CYS A 62 -21.91 10.54 -13.81
CA CYS A 62 -21.01 10.07 -12.75
C CYS A 62 -21.15 10.88 -11.46
N TYR A 63 -21.33 10.17 -10.34
CA TYR A 63 -21.29 10.73 -8.99
C TYR A 63 -19.86 10.76 -8.48
N LEU A 64 -19.43 11.88 -7.89
CA LEU A 64 -18.07 12.08 -7.37
C LEU A 64 -17.88 11.53 -5.95
N ASP A 65 -18.45 10.34 -5.74
CA ASP A 65 -18.37 9.58 -4.50
C ASP A 65 -18.03 8.12 -4.83
N LEU A 66 -17.55 7.41 -3.81
CA LEU A 66 -17.13 6.03 -3.96
C LEU A 66 -18.34 5.09 -4.04
N CYS A 67 -18.22 4.07 -4.89
CA CYS A 67 -19.19 3.02 -5.04
C CYS A 67 -19.18 2.16 -3.79
N ARG A 68 -20.27 2.24 -3.02
CA ARG A 68 -20.48 1.37 -1.85
C ARG A 68 -20.43 -0.11 -2.18
N HIS A 69 -20.71 -0.49 -3.42
CA HIS A 69 -20.63 -1.90 -3.84
C HIS A 69 -19.18 -2.25 -4.16
N GLU A 70 -18.42 -1.47 -4.92
CA GLU A 70 -17.00 -1.81 -5.20
C GLU A 70 -16.15 -1.93 -3.91
N ILE A 71 -16.43 -1.11 -2.90
CA ILE A 71 -15.77 -1.19 -1.58
C ILE A 71 -16.12 -2.50 -0.85
N ARG A 72 -17.29 -3.10 -1.14
CA ARG A 72 -17.88 -4.21 -0.38
C ARG A 72 -17.87 -5.57 -1.09
N SER A 73 -18.01 -5.54 -2.41
CA SER A 73 -18.20 -6.67 -3.32
C SER A 73 -18.02 -6.14 -4.74
N SER A 74 -17.03 -6.59 -5.51
CA SER A 74 -16.74 -6.01 -6.84
C SER A 74 -18.03 -5.69 -7.63
N CYS A 75 -18.20 -4.43 -8.01
CA CYS A 75 -19.48 -3.92 -8.49
C CYS A 75 -19.92 -4.65 -9.76
N GLU A 76 -21.10 -5.28 -9.72
CA GLU A 76 -21.65 -6.04 -10.86
C GLU A 76 -21.84 -5.18 -12.11
N ARG A 77 -22.05 -3.89 -11.92
CA ARG A 77 -22.20 -2.92 -13.02
C ARG A 77 -20.89 -2.66 -13.76
N LYS A 78 -19.72 -3.07 -13.22
CA LYS A 78 -18.38 -2.86 -13.82
C LYS A 78 -18.26 -1.45 -14.41
N ASP A 79 -18.14 -1.33 -15.73
CA ASP A 79 -18.00 -0.06 -16.43
C ASP A 79 -19.26 0.81 -16.45
N SER A 80 -20.45 0.24 -16.28
CA SER A 80 -21.73 0.96 -16.26
C SER A 80 -22.07 1.61 -14.91
N CYS A 81 -21.22 1.46 -13.89
CA CYS A 81 -21.46 2.06 -12.58
C CYS A 81 -21.23 3.59 -12.61
N HIS A 82 -22.14 4.36 -12.01
CA HIS A 82 -22.01 5.81 -11.95
C HIS A 82 -21.12 6.32 -10.80
N PHE A 83 -20.78 5.48 -9.82
CA PHE A 83 -19.93 5.84 -8.68
C PHE A 83 -18.49 5.39 -8.90
N ALA A 84 -17.52 6.06 -8.28
CA ALA A 84 -16.11 5.74 -8.43
C ALA A 84 -15.72 4.45 -7.67
N HIS A 85 -14.97 3.58 -8.33
CA HIS A 85 -14.47 2.29 -7.85
C HIS A 85 -13.12 2.43 -7.12
N SER A 86 -12.49 3.59 -7.17
CA SER A 86 -11.28 3.86 -6.38
C SER A 86 -11.16 5.32 -5.97
N VAL A 87 -10.36 5.56 -4.92
CA VAL A 87 -10.02 6.91 -4.45
C VAL A 87 -9.29 7.71 -5.55
N ILE A 88 -8.47 7.05 -6.36
CA ILE A 88 -7.78 7.70 -7.47
C ILE A 88 -8.77 8.03 -8.60
N GLU A 89 -9.73 7.15 -8.88
CA GLU A 89 -10.77 7.41 -9.88
C GLU A 89 -11.60 8.65 -9.51
N VAL A 90 -12.11 8.75 -8.28
CA VAL A 90 -12.90 9.92 -7.86
C VAL A 90 -12.07 11.21 -7.87
N LYS A 91 -10.80 11.16 -7.46
CA LYS A 91 -9.90 12.32 -7.52
C LYS A 91 -9.64 12.75 -8.96
N THR A 92 -9.46 11.78 -9.86
CA THR A 92 -9.25 12.06 -11.28
C THR A 92 -10.48 12.72 -11.88
N TRP A 93 -11.69 12.20 -11.61
CA TRP A 93 -12.94 12.79 -12.06
C TRP A 93 -13.17 14.22 -11.53
N ARG A 94 -12.84 14.49 -10.26
CA ARG A 94 -12.88 15.85 -9.69
C ARG A 94 -11.98 16.80 -10.47
N VAL A 95 -10.72 16.42 -10.68
CA VAL A 95 -9.77 17.23 -11.44
C VAL A 95 -10.26 17.47 -12.86
N GLN A 96 -10.76 16.45 -13.56
CA GLN A 96 -11.30 16.59 -14.92
C GLN A 96 -12.51 17.54 -14.98
N ARG A 97 -13.42 17.45 -14.01
CA ARG A 97 -14.59 18.33 -13.96
C ARG A 97 -14.22 19.78 -13.66
N ASP A 98 -13.31 19.99 -12.70
CA ASP A 98 -13.01 21.32 -12.19
C ASP A 98 -12.04 22.09 -13.11
N THR A 99 -11.19 21.37 -13.86
CA THR A 99 -10.16 21.99 -14.73
C THR A 99 -10.40 21.77 -16.22
N GLY A 100 -11.28 20.84 -16.61
CA GLY A 100 -11.48 20.44 -18.01
C GLY A 100 -10.32 19.63 -18.61
N ILE A 101 -9.35 19.18 -17.79
CA ILE A 101 -8.16 18.47 -18.29
C ILE A 101 -8.54 17.14 -18.97
N SER A 102 -7.94 16.88 -20.12
CA SER A 102 -8.15 15.63 -20.86
C SER A 102 -7.39 14.45 -20.24
N PRO A 103 -7.86 13.20 -20.43
CA PRO A 103 -7.12 12.00 -20.02
C PRO A 103 -5.69 11.96 -20.60
N ASP A 104 -5.51 12.38 -21.85
CA ASP A 104 -4.21 12.43 -22.51
C ASP A 104 -3.25 13.43 -21.84
N GLU A 105 -3.75 14.59 -21.40
CA GLU A 105 -2.97 15.56 -20.63
C GLU A 105 -2.59 15.03 -19.25
N ILE A 106 -3.52 14.35 -18.56
CA ILE A 106 -3.22 13.69 -17.27
C ILE A 106 -2.06 12.71 -17.44
N VAL A 107 -2.09 11.87 -18.48
CA VAL A 107 -1.01 10.92 -18.76
C VAL A 107 0.29 11.65 -19.06
N LYS A 108 0.28 12.69 -19.91
CA LYS A 108 1.46 13.51 -20.23
C LYS A 108 2.08 14.16 -19.00
N VAL A 109 1.27 14.78 -18.14
CA VAL A 109 1.74 15.42 -16.90
C VAL A 109 2.32 14.39 -15.95
N SER A 110 1.66 13.24 -15.79
CA SER A 110 2.15 12.15 -14.94
C SER A 110 3.48 11.56 -15.44
N ALA A 111 3.63 11.38 -16.76
CA ALA A 111 4.86 10.88 -17.36
C ALA A 111 6.02 11.86 -17.15
N LYS A 112 5.80 13.16 -17.39
CA LYS A 112 6.81 14.20 -17.12
C LYS A 112 7.21 14.27 -15.65
N TYR A 113 6.24 14.13 -14.74
CA TYR A 113 6.52 14.10 -13.31
C TYR A 113 7.38 12.89 -12.93
N ASN A 114 7.04 11.70 -13.42
CA ASN A 114 7.81 10.48 -13.16
C ASN A 114 9.22 10.56 -13.77
N GLU A 115 9.36 11.00 -15.02
CA GLU A 115 10.68 11.21 -15.63
C GLU A 115 11.52 12.23 -14.87
N LYS A 116 10.92 13.32 -14.36
CA LYS A 116 11.64 14.30 -13.55
C LYS A 116 12.14 13.67 -12.25
N GLN A 117 11.32 12.85 -11.59
CA GLN A 117 11.71 12.09 -10.40
C GLN A 117 12.84 11.09 -10.71
N GLU A 118 12.76 10.36 -11.83
CA GLU A 118 13.81 9.41 -12.26
C GLU A 118 15.11 10.11 -12.66
N LYS A 119 15.03 11.26 -13.33
CA LYS A 119 16.20 12.10 -13.67
C LYS A 119 16.85 12.71 -12.43
N LEU A 120 16.05 13.10 -11.42
CA LEU A 120 16.57 13.53 -10.11
C LEU A 120 17.29 12.39 -9.40
N SER A 121 16.77 11.17 -9.48
CA SER A 121 17.43 9.96 -8.95
C SER A 121 18.69 9.56 -9.77
N SER A 122 18.69 9.77 -11.09
CA SER A 122 19.80 9.39 -11.99
C SER A 122 20.94 10.41 -12.01
N LYS A 123 20.66 11.71 -11.92
CA LYS A 123 21.69 12.77 -11.80
C LYS A 123 22.49 12.66 -10.50
N GLN A 124 21.93 12.07 -9.45
CA GLN A 124 22.68 11.75 -8.22
C GLN A 124 23.70 10.62 -8.42
N LYS A 125 23.57 9.78 -9.46
CA LYS A 125 24.55 8.71 -9.79
C LYS A 125 25.66 9.14 -10.75
N GLY A 126 25.47 10.22 -11.52
CA GLY A 126 26.37 10.62 -12.61
C GLY A 126 27.35 11.77 -12.30
N ASN A 127 27.29 12.40 -11.12
CA ASN A 127 28.12 13.57 -10.81
C ASN A 127 29.03 13.28 -9.62
N LYS A 128 30.06 12.46 -9.84
CA LYS A 128 31.16 12.27 -8.89
C LYS A 128 32.48 12.42 -9.64
N GLU A 129 32.74 13.59 -10.22
CA GLU A 129 34.09 14.05 -10.51
C GLU A 129 34.15 15.56 -10.78
N VAL A 130 34.95 16.23 -9.94
CA VAL A 130 35.65 17.51 -10.10
C VAL A 130 34.83 18.81 -10.27
N TRP A 131 34.77 19.61 -9.19
CA TRP A 131 35.22 21.03 -9.22
C TRP A 131 35.50 21.53 -7.79
N VAL A 132 36.71 22.05 -7.58
CA VAL A 132 37.20 22.68 -6.34
C VAL A 132 37.12 24.21 -6.47
N ASN A 133 36.56 24.86 -5.44
CA ASN A 133 36.67 26.27 -5.02
C ASN A 133 36.36 27.41 -6.03
N GLN A 134 35.44 28.32 -5.68
CA GLN A 134 35.72 29.62 -5.02
C GLN A 134 34.46 30.54 -5.01
N LYS A 135 34.23 31.14 -3.82
CA LYS A 135 33.75 32.50 -3.49
C LYS A 135 32.33 33.02 -3.82
N GLU A 136 31.73 33.49 -2.71
CA GLU A 136 31.00 34.75 -2.46
C GLU A 136 29.56 34.94 -3.01
N GLU A 137 28.61 35.02 -2.06
CA GLU A 137 27.50 36.00 -1.90
C GLU A 137 27.12 36.84 -3.14
N GLU A 138 25.88 37.02 -3.56
CA GLU A 138 24.55 37.05 -2.94
C GLU A 138 23.51 36.88 -4.08
N GLU A 139 22.34 36.31 -3.76
CA GLU A 139 20.99 36.68 -4.26
C GLU A 139 20.06 35.46 -4.44
N ALA A 140 18.82 35.71 -4.00
CA ALA A 140 17.78 34.77 -3.66
C ALA A 140 17.32 33.87 -4.82
N GLN A 141 17.03 32.59 -4.50
CA GLN A 141 15.69 32.00 -4.65
C GLN A 141 15.64 30.53 -4.21
N VAL A 142 14.69 30.23 -3.33
CA VAL A 142 13.69 29.15 -3.43
C VAL A 142 14.11 27.92 -4.27
N GLU A 143 14.89 26.99 -3.71
CA GLU A 143 14.89 25.56 -4.08
C GLU A 143 15.86 24.80 -3.16
N GLY A 144 15.37 24.15 -2.11
CA GLY A 144 16.28 23.44 -1.18
C GLY A 144 15.61 22.75 0.00
N GLY A 145 14.54 21.97 -0.21
CA GLY A 145 13.77 21.38 0.88
C GLY A 145 14.42 20.17 1.59
N TRP A 146 15.13 19.28 0.87
CA TRP A 146 15.56 18.00 1.47
C TRP A 146 17.06 17.90 1.77
N LYS A 147 17.91 18.73 1.15
CA LYS A 147 19.37 18.71 1.40
C LYS A 147 19.76 19.14 2.82
N SER A 148 18.81 19.65 3.61
CA SER A 148 19.07 20.24 4.93
C SER A 148 18.81 19.30 6.12
N LEU A 149 18.27 18.09 5.93
CA LEU A 149 18.04 17.13 7.01
C LEU A 149 18.88 15.87 6.81
N ASN A 150 20.20 15.99 6.92
CA ASN A 150 21.09 14.82 7.02
C ASN A 150 21.08 14.24 8.45
N MET A 151 19.88 13.95 8.97
CA MET A 151 19.71 13.42 10.32
C MET A 151 19.28 11.95 10.26
N GLU A 152 19.89 11.11 11.11
CA GLU A 152 19.45 9.72 11.25
C GLU A 152 18.17 9.66 12.09
N MET A 153 17.15 8.94 11.62
CA MET A 153 15.85 8.83 12.28
C MET A 153 15.52 7.37 12.64
N LYS A 154 14.80 7.16 13.74
CA LYS A 154 14.28 5.86 14.16
C LYS A 154 12.93 5.96 14.83
N MET A 155 12.05 4.99 14.58
CA MET A 155 10.85 4.79 15.39
C MET A 155 11.17 3.89 16.57
N ALA A 156 10.77 4.31 17.78
CA ALA A 156 11.01 3.56 19.00
C ALA A 156 9.76 3.49 19.88
N CYS A 157 9.67 2.44 20.71
CA CYS A 157 8.61 2.31 21.69
C CYS A 157 8.71 3.42 22.77
N ALA A 158 7.61 4.16 22.97
CA ALA A 158 7.52 5.25 23.95
C ALA A 158 7.72 4.78 25.40
N GLN A 159 7.33 3.54 25.71
CA GLN A 159 7.51 2.93 27.04
C GLN A 159 8.97 2.57 27.26
N CYS A 160 9.59 1.85 26.33
CA CYS A 160 11.00 1.50 26.42
C CYS A 160 11.90 2.73 26.49
N TRP A 161 11.57 3.79 25.76
CA TRP A 161 12.34 5.05 25.77
C TRP A 161 12.33 5.72 27.14
N ARG A 162 11.20 5.72 27.85
CA ARG A 162 11.12 6.23 29.23
C ARG A 162 12.00 5.42 30.18
N ASP A 163 12.16 4.13 29.92
CA ASP A 163 13.06 3.23 30.65
C ASP A 163 14.52 3.29 30.16
N GLY A 164 14.84 4.23 29.26
CA GLY A 164 16.20 4.44 28.74
C GLY A 164 16.65 3.42 27.68
N ARG A 165 15.71 2.67 27.07
CA ARG A 165 15.98 1.65 26.04
C ARG A 165 15.32 2.01 24.72
N ILE A 166 16.06 1.88 23.63
CA ILE A 166 15.51 2.02 22.28
C ILE A 166 15.05 0.63 21.82
N SER A 167 13.76 0.48 21.52
CA SER A 167 13.20 -0.77 21.03
C SER A 167 12.34 -0.49 19.79
N GLU A 168 12.77 -1.08 18.68
CA GLU A 168 12.15 -0.98 17.35
C GLU A 168 10.94 -1.94 17.24
N PRO A 169 10.06 -1.78 16.23
CA PRO A 169 8.93 -2.69 16.05
C PRO A 169 9.36 -4.09 15.62
N ASP A 170 8.52 -5.09 15.89
CA ASP A 170 8.65 -6.43 15.34
C ASP A 170 8.29 -6.45 13.84
N LYS A 171 8.63 -7.55 13.15
CA LYS A 171 8.36 -7.71 11.71
C LYS A 171 6.86 -7.60 11.35
N ALA A 172 5.98 -7.84 12.32
CA ALA A 172 4.53 -7.76 12.15
C ALA A 172 3.95 -6.37 12.49
N LEU A 173 4.78 -5.42 12.96
CA LEU A 173 4.39 -4.10 13.47
C LEU A 173 3.31 -4.17 14.57
N LYS A 174 3.22 -5.28 15.31
CA LYS A 174 2.24 -5.51 16.38
C LYS A 174 2.83 -5.24 17.75
N TYR A 175 4.11 -5.52 17.94
CA TYR A 175 4.79 -5.39 19.24
C TYR A 175 6.17 -4.77 19.09
N CYS A 176 6.72 -4.18 20.14
CA CYS A 176 8.14 -3.80 20.16
C CYS A 176 9.05 -5.02 20.38
N THR A 177 10.30 -4.92 19.94
CA THR A 177 11.37 -5.92 20.10
C THR A 177 11.86 -6.12 21.54
N ALA A 178 11.37 -5.34 22.50
CA ALA A 178 11.72 -5.54 23.91
C ALA A 178 11.16 -6.86 24.47
N LYS A 179 11.81 -7.39 25.51
CA LYS A 179 11.35 -8.60 26.21
C LYS A 179 9.90 -8.52 26.69
N ALA A 180 9.44 -7.33 27.07
CA ALA A 180 8.08 -7.07 27.53
C ALA A 180 7.02 -6.99 26.41
N ARG A 181 7.42 -7.01 25.13
CA ARG A 181 6.54 -7.01 23.95
C ARG A 181 5.38 -6.00 24.04
N HIS A 182 5.71 -4.73 24.26
CA HIS A 182 4.70 -3.67 24.31
C HIS A 182 3.96 -3.54 22.96
N LEU A 183 2.65 -3.27 23.02
CA LEU A 183 1.82 -3.11 21.83
C LEU A 183 2.28 -1.90 20.98
N TRP A 184 2.44 -2.13 19.68
CA TRP A 184 2.88 -1.11 18.72
C TRP A 184 1.68 -0.44 18.06
N THR A 185 1.36 0.78 18.51
CA THR A 185 0.21 1.58 18.05
C THR A 185 0.63 3.04 17.92
N LYS A 186 -0.14 3.86 17.18
CA LYS A 186 0.19 5.27 16.88
C LYS A 186 0.56 6.10 18.10
N ASP A 187 -0.11 5.86 19.23
CA ASP A 187 0.09 6.60 20.48
C ASP A 187 1.22 6.02 21.36
N ARG A 188 1.84 4.92 20.94
CA ARG A 188 2.82 4.17 21.74
C ARG A 188 4.21 4.10 21.13
N TRP A 189 4.41 4.69 19.95
CA TRP A 189 5.72 4.90 19.37
C TRP A 189 6.09 6.38 19.36
N ILE A 190 7.38 6.67 19.28
CA ILE A 190 7.97 8.01 19.19
C ILE A 190 8.97 8.06 18.05
N LEU A 191 9.16 9.24 17.48
CA LEU A 191 10.24 9.50 16.52
C LEU A 191 11.48 9.97 17.27
N LEU A 192 12.59 9.28 17.04
CA LEU A 192 13.90 9.65 17.52
C LEU A 192 14.75 10.15 16.35
N VAL A 193 15.51 11.21 16.59
CA VAL A 193 16.46 11.76 15.64
C VAL A 193 17.84 11.82 16.30
N MET A 194 18.88 11.45 15.55
CA MET A 194 20.25 11.53 16.03
C MET A 194 20.75 12.97 15.92
N SER A 195 21.08 13.58 17.06
CA SER A 195 21.75 14.88 17.11
C SER A 195 23.15 14.82 16.50
N GLU A 196 23.73 15.97 16.17
CA GLU A 196 25.15 16.09 15.78
C GLU A 196 26.13 15.50 16.81
N ARG A 197 25.72 15.43 18.09
CA ARG A 197 26.50 14.82 19.18
C ARG A 197 26.28 13.31 19.34
N SER A 198 25.71 12.66 18.32
CA SER A 198 25.37 11.22 18.30
C SER A 198 24.47 10.74 19.45
N LYS A 199 23.61 11.63 19.97
CA LYS A 199 22.58 11.30 20.96
C LYS A 199 21.22 11.24 20.30
N TRP A 200 20.43 10.23 20.68
CA TRP A 200 19.04 10.13 20.26
C TRP A 200 18.18 11.14 21.01
N VAL A 201 17.45 11.96 20.27
CA VAL A 201 16.55 12.99 20.80
C VAL A 201 15.15 12.72 20.28
N GLN A 202 14.16 12.83 21.15
CA GLN A 202 12.76 12.68 20.78
C GLN A 202 12.26 13.93 20.07
N VAL A 203 11.63 13.74 18.90
CA VAL A 203 10.87 14.79 18.21
C VAL A 203 9.39 14.59 18.53
N ARG A 204 8.75 15.62 19.10
CA ARG A 204 7.32 15.57 19.42
C ARG A 204 6.47 15.93 18.19
N PRO A 205 5.18 15.55 18.17
CA PRO A 205 4.26 16.00 17.14
C PRO A 205 4.18 17.52 17.07
N LEU A 206 3.90 18.04 15.87
CA LEU A 206 3.68 19.47 15.65
C LEU A 206 2.55 19.98 16.59
N PRO A 207 2.75 21.06 17.36
CA PRO A 207 1.71 21.59 18.21
C PRO A 207 0.47 21.98 17.39
N HIS A 208 -0.71 21.49 17.78
CA HIS A 208 -1.95 21.80 17.06
C HIS A 208 -2.34 23.27 17.31
N ASN A 209 -1.98 24.14 16.37
CA ASN A 209 -2.32 25.56 16.42
C ASN A 209 -3.12 25.93 15.17
N LYS A 210 -4.27 26.59 15.37
CA LYS A 210 -5.13 27.09 14.27
C LYS A 210 -4.38 28.06 13.37
N ASN A 211 -3.38 28.77 13.90
CA ASN A 211 -2.46 29.64 13.17
C ASN A 211 -1.00 29.27 13.50
N PRO A 212 -0.29 28.48 12.67
CA PRO A 212 1.09 28.10 12.95
C PRO A 212 2.02 29.33 12.87
N PRO A 213 2.95 29.51 13.83
CA PRO A 213 3.84 30.67 13.86
C PRO A 213 4.78 30.66 12.66
N LEU A 214 5.21 31.84 12.18
CA LEU A 214 6.17 31.98 11.05
C LEU A 214 7.46 31.17 11.29
N GLN A 215 7.93 31.14 12.53
CA GLN A 215 9.10 30.38 12.96
C GLN A 215 8.85 29.73 14.34
N TYR A 216 9.36 28.51 14.54
CA TYR A 216 9.40 27.89 15.87
C TYR A 216 10.66 28.33 16.62
N TYR A 217 10.51 28.63 17.92
CA TYR A 217 11.61 29.04 18.80
C TYR A 217 11.91 27.97 19.86
N MET A 218 13.13 27.99 20.39
CA MET A 218 13.57 27.10 21.47
C MET A 218 12.86 27.45 22.78
N CYS A 219 12.55 26.43 23.58
CA CYS A 219 11.95 26.60 24.90
C CYS A 219 12.97 27.26 25.86
N SER A 220 12.56 28.35 26.51
CA SER A 220 13.40 29.08 27.48
C SER A 220 13.87 28.19 28.64
N GLN A 221 13.00 27.32 29.16
CA GLN A 221 13.36 26.40 30.25
C GLN A 221 14.45 25.41 29.84
N ILE A 222 14.43 24.95 28.59
CA ILE A 222 15.44 24.05 28.05
C ILE A 222 16.77 24.80 27.79
N LEU A 223 16.70 26.05 27.30
CA LEU A 223 17.88 26.90 27.16
C LEU A 223 18.57 27.16 28.50
N GLU A 224 17.78 27.29 29.58
CA GLU A 224 18.25 27.40 30.96
C GLU A 224 18.69 26.06 31.59
N LYS A 225 18.74 24.96 30.81
CA LYS A 225 19.08 23.59 31.24
C LYS A 225 18.17 23.02 32.33
N ARG A 226 16.94 23.54 32.45
CA ARG A 226 15.89 23.01 33.35
C ARG A 226 15.01 22.01 32.60
N LYS A 227 14.34 21.12 33.34
CA LYS A 227 13.30 20.25 32.74
C LYS A 227 12.09 21.12 32.39
N CYS A 228 11.59 20.99 31.16
CA CYS A 228 10.37 21.66 30.75
C CYS A 228 9.17 20.99 31.45
N ASN A 229 8.52 21.71 32.38
CA ASN A 229 7.36 21.19 33.13
C ASN A 229 6.02 21.49 32.42
N THR A 230 6.06 22.08 31.23
CA THR A 230 4.86 22.45 30.46
C THR A 230 4.41 21.26 29.61
N GLY A 231 3.35 20.57 30.03
CA GLY A 231 2.86 19.35 29.37
C GLY A 231 2.56 19.50 27.87
N ASN A 232 2.11 20.68 27.44
CA ASN A 232 1.84 21.03 26.03
C ASN A 232 2.72 22.20 25.57
N CYS A 233 4.04 22.10 25.76
CA CYS A 233 4.95 23.17 25.33
C CYS A 233 4.95 23.34 23.80
N THR A 234 4.60 24.55 23.33
CA THR A 234 4.60 24.92 21.90
C THR A 234 5.97 25.35 21.38
N PHE A 235 7.00 25.36 22.24
CA PHE A 235 8.38 25.68 21.90
C PHE A 235 9.21 24.39 21.74
N ALA A 236 10.22 24.43 20.88
CA ALA A 236 11.07 23.27 20.61
C ALA A 236 12.01 22.99 21.79
N HIS A 237 12.16 21.72 22.14
CA HIS A 237 13.02 21.20 23.20
C HIS A 237 14.39 20.74 22.68
N SER A 238 14.59 20.71 21.36
CA SER A 238 15.90 20.52 20.75
C SER A 238 16.00 21.27 19.43
N GLN A 239 17.23 21.48 18.97
CA GLN A 239 17.48 22.11 17.68
C GLN A 239 16.98 21.22 16.54
N GLU A 240 17.14 19.91 16.67
CA GLU A 240 16.62 18.90 15.74
C GLU A 240 15.09 18.91 15.71
N GLU A 241 14.42 19.02 16.86
CA GLU A 241 12.96 19.14 16.93
C GLU A 241 12.48 20.43 16.23
N LYS A 242 13.18 21.55 16.45
CA LYS A 242 12.87 22.83 15.79
C LYS A 242 12.98 22.70 14.27
N GLU A 243 14.06 22.12 13.77
CA GLU A 243 14.28 21.92 12.34
C GLU A 243 13.24 20.99 11.75
N MET A 244 12.88 19.92 12.48
CA MET A 244 11.85 18.99 12.04
C MET A 244 10.48 19.63 11.98
N TRP A 245 10.11 20.46 12.95
CA TRP A 245 8.84 21.19 12.94
C TRP A 245 8.77 22.24 11.84
N MET A 246 9.88 22.94 11.57
CA MET A 246 9.96 23.87 10.44
C MET A 246 9.81 23.12 9.12
N TYR A 247 10.44 21.95 8.99
CA TYR A 247 10.33 21.09 7.82
C TYR A 247 8.91 20.59 7.61
N MET A 248 8.27 20.08 8.67
CA MET A 248 6.88 19.65 8.66
C MET A 248 5.93 20.74 8.20
N LYS A 249 6.09 21.94 8.77
CA LYS A 249 5.27 23.09 8.43
C LYS A 249 5.44 23.49 6.96
N ASN A 250 6.67 23.58 6.48
CA ASN A 250 6.97 24.04 5.11
C ASN A 250 6.48 23.07 4.03
N ASN A 251 6.36 21.78 4.36
CA ASN A 251 5.89 20.74 3.44
C ASN A 251 4.44 20.30 3.72
N ASP A 252 3.73 21.03 4.59
CA ASP A 252 2.36 20.75 5.02
C ASP A 252 2.15 19.33 5.59
N LEU A 253 3.19 18.76 6.21
CA LEU A 253 3.16 17.45 6.86
C LEU A 253 2.63 17.60 8.28
N ARG A 254 1.59 16.83 8.61
CA ARG A 254 0.96 16.82 9.94
C ARG A 254 1.16 15.51 10.69
N ASP A 255 1.54 14.44 9.99
CA ASP A 255 1.75 13.11 10.58
C ASP A 255 3.25 12.78 10.68
N MET A 256 3.66 12.34 11.86
CA MET A 256 5.04 11.91 12.13
C MET A 256 5.40 10.64 11.35
N GLN A 257 4.41 9.80 11.03
CA GLN A 257 4.64 8.58 10.25
C GLN A 257 5.01 8.90 8.80
N GLN A 258 4.31 9.86 8.19
CA GLN A 258 4.59 10.29 6.81
C GLN A 258 6.04 10.74 6.64
N ILE A 259 6.55 11.49 7.61
CA ILE A 259 7.93 11.95 7.62
C ILE A 259 8.93 10.80 7.68
N TYR A 260 8.68 9.84 8.57
CA TYR A 260 9.56 8.70 8.74
C TYR A 260 9.58 7.84 7.47
N ASP A 261 8.44 7.65 6.82
CA ASP A 261 8.33 6.91 5.56
C ASP A 261 9.08 7.62 4.42
N ILE A 262 8.98 8.94 4.33
CA ILE A 262 9.73 9.70 3.33
C ILE A 262 11.24 9.69 3.64
N TRP A 263 11.64 9.77 4.92
CA TRP A 263 13.04 9.62 5.33
C TRP A 263 13.57 8.23 4.98
N LEU A 264 12.81 7.17 5.23
CA LEU A 264 13.22 5.79 4.94
C LEU A 264 13.45 5.60 3.44
N THR A 265 12.52 6.10 2.62
CA THR A 265 12.63 6.10 1.15
C THR A 265 13.89 6.86 0.71
N SER A 266 14.17 8.02 1.30
CA SER A 266 15.33 8.86 0.97
C SER A 266 16.66 8.23 1.40
N ASN A 267 16.71 7.57 2.56
CA ASN A 267 17.92 6.96 3.09
C ASN A 267 18.24 5.61 2.42
N THR A 268 17.22 4.86 1.96
CA THR A 268 17.45 3.69 1.08
C THR A 268 18.15 4.07 -0.22
N HIS A 269 17.92 5.29 -0.73
CA HIS A 269 18.66 5.83 -1.86
C HIS A 269 20.10 6.27 -1.51
N HIS A 270 20.36 6.69 -0.26
CA HIS A 270 21.68 7.17 0.21
C HIS A 270 22.63 6.03 0.63
N ARG A 271 22.13 4.95 1.25
CA ARG A 271 22.94 3.76 1.62
C ARG A 271 23.48 2.96 0.45
N GLN A 272 22.93 3.13 -0.76
CA GLN A 272 23.50 2.56 -1.98
C GLN A 272 24.69 3.38 -2.54
N ALA A 273 24.99 4.56 -1.98
CA ALA A 273 25.99 5.50 -2.52
C ALA A 273 27.32 5.55 -1.73
N ASP A 274 27.35 5.12 -0.46
CA ASP A 274 28.55 5.20 0.39
C ASP A 274 29.00 3.83 0.94
N GLY A 275 30.13 3.35 0.43
CA GLY A 275 31.10 2.58 1.23
C GLY A 275 31.04 1.06 1.17
N ALA A 276 31.79 0.48 0.25
CA ALA A 276 32.43 -0.82 0.46
C ALA A 276 33.42 -0.73 1.64
N MET A 277 33.22 -1.53 2.69
CA MET A 277 34.21 -2.38 3.38
C MET A 277 33.80 -2.74 4.82
N LEU A 278 33.86 -4.05 5.09
CA LEU A 278 33.96 -4.76 6.37
C LEU A 278 32.73 -4.88 7.30
N ALA A 279 31.82 -5.77 6.92
CA ALA A 279 31.32 -6.86 7.79
C ALA A 279 30.80 -8.02 6.93
N GLN A 280 31.24 -9.26 7.20
CA GLN A 280 30.67 -10.51 6.67
C GLN A 280 30.12 -11.35 7.86
N PRO A 281 29.25 -12.36 7.65
CA PRO A 281 28.22 -12.49 6.64
C PRO A 281 26.88 -12.92 7.29
N ALA A 282 25.80 -12.15 7.10
CA ALA A 282 24.44 -12.66 7.28
C ALA A 282 23.83 -12.75 5.90
N THR A 283 23.99 -13.91 5.26
CA THR A 283 23.39 -14.37 3.99
C THR A 283 22.52 -13.31 3.30
N GLU A 284 23.18 -12.36 2.66
CA GLU A 284 22.55 -11.50 1.67
C GLU A 284 22.29 -12.39 0.47
N GLU A 285 21.02 -12.74 0.26
CA GLU A 285 20.53 -13.11 -1.06
C GLU A 285 20.91 -11.96 -1.98
N LYS A 286 22.06 -12.08 -2.66
CA LYS A 286 22.40 -11.25 -3.79
C LYS A 286 21.17 -11.26 -4.68
N TYR A 287 20.50 -10.12 -4.80
CA TYR A 287 19.57 -9.90 -5.89
C TYR A 287 20.40 -10.08 -7.16
N ILE A 288 20.28 -11.27 -7.74
CA ILE A 288 20.83 -11.56 -9.04
C ILE A 288 20.04 -10.65 -9.96
N VAL A 289 20.70 -9.62 -10.50
CA VAL A 289 20.12 -8.87 -11.60
C VAL A 289 20.04 -9.85 -12.75
N MET A 290 18.86 -10.43 -12.92
CA MET A 290 18.60 -11.36 -14.01
C MET A 290 18.34 -10.52 -15.27
N PRO A 291 18.62 -11.04 -16.47
CA PRO A 291 18.24 -10.38 -17.72
C PRO A 291 16.74 -9.99 -17.78
N THR A 292 15.91 -10.57 -16.92
CA THR A 292 14.49 -10.25 -16.73
C THR A 292 14.21 -8.98 -15.96
N ASP A 293 15.15 -8.42 -15.20
CA ASP A 293 14.93 -7.16 -14.46
C ASP A 293 14.97 -5.94 -15.40
N TYR A 294 15.56 -6.13 -16.59
CA TYR A 294 15.45 -5.23 -17.75
C TYR A 294 14.42 -5.72 -18.77
N ALA A 295 13.76 -6.87 -18.54
CA ALA A 295 12.67 -7.28 -19.41
C ALA A 295 11.46 -6.39 -19.12
N GLU A 296 11.12 -5.59 -20.11
CA GLU A 296 9.87 -4.84 -20.15
C GLU A 296 8.71 -5.79 -19.83
N PRO A 297 7.65 -5.34 -19.15
CA PRO A 297 6.50 -6.18 -18.81
C PRO A 297 5.92 -6.79 -20.08
N VAL A 298 6.38 -8.01 -20.40
CA VAL A 298 5.87 -8.78 -21.53
C VAL A 298 4.41 -9.02 -21.23
N SER A 299 3.54 -8.74 -22.21
CA SER A 299 2.11 -9.00 -22.11
C SER A 299 1.88 -10.37 -21.49
N GLY A 300 1.18 -10.40 -20.36
CA GLY A 300 1.02 -11.62 -19.57
C GLY A 300 -0.18 -11.53 -18.64
N TYR A 301 -0.63 -12.70 -18.20
CA TYR A 301 -1.75 -12.85 -17.29
C TYR A 301 -1.47 -12.16 -15.96
N TYR A 302 -2.48 -11.49 -15.43
CA TYR A 302 -2.38 -10.70 -14.21
C TYR A 302 -3.45 -11.09 -13.21
N CYS A 303 -3.01 -11.52 -12.02
CA CYS A 303 -3.88 -11.84 -10.91
C CYS A 303 -4.13 -10.60 -10.06
N ARG A 304 -5.38 -10.13 -10.02
CA ARG A 304 -5.79 -8.97 -9.21
C ARG A 304 -5.73 -9.24 -7.70
N LEU A 305 -5.94 -10.49 -7.27
CA LEU A 305 -5.96 -10.89 -5.86
C LEU A 305 -4.55 -11.03 -5.27
N CYS A 306 -3.61 -11.51 -6.09
CA CYS A 306 -2.23 -11.72 -5.68
C CYS A 306 -1.26 -10.67 -6.20
N SER A 307 -1.73 -9.74 -7.04
CA SER A 307 -0.93 -8.68 -7.67
C SER A 307 0.30 -9.23 -8.41
N ARG A 308 0.15 -10.41 -9.04
CA ARG A 308 1.25 -11.17 -9.67
C ARG A 308 1.05 -11.25 -11.18
N HIS A 309 2.16 -11.10 -11.90
CA HIS A 309 2.23 -11.31 -13.35
C HIS A 309 2.74 -12.72 -13.67
N SER A 310 2.11 -13.35 -14.65
CA SER A 310 2.52 -14.63 -15.23
C SER A 310 2.72 -14.41 -16.73
N ASN A 311 3.89 -14.80 -17.24
CA ASN A 311 4.25 -14.56 -18.65
C ASN A 311 3.87 -15.73 -19.57
N SER A 312 3.19 -16.74 -19.04
CA SER A 312 2.81 -17.97 -19.74
C SER A 312 1.55 -18.56 -19.15
N GLU A 313 0.72 -19.18 -19.98
CA GLU A 313 -0.47 -19.95 -19.57
C GLU A 313 -0.12 -21.03 -18.54
N ARG A 314 1.00 -21.73 -18.72
CA ARG A 314 1.44 -22.76 -17.75
C ARG A 314 1.78 -22.16 -16.38
N GLN A 315 2.42 -20.99 -16.37
CA GLN A 315 2.72 -20.28 -15.12
C GLN A 315 1.46 -19.73 -14.45
N TRP A 316 0.48 -19.29 -15.26
CA TRP A 316 -0.81 -18.84 -14.78
C TRP A 316 -1.57 -19.98 -14.11
N GLN A 317 -1.69 -21.14 -14.77
CA GLN A 317 -2.31 -22.35 -14.23
C GLN A 317 -1.64 -22.83 -12.95
N GLN A 318 -0.30 -22.82 -12.89
CA GLN A 318 0.46 -23.12 -11.68
C GLN A 318 0.20 -22.10 -10.55
N HIS A 319 0.00 -20.82 -10.88
CA HIS A 319 -0.31 -19.80 -9.87
C HIS A 319 -1.71 -19.99 -9.26
N ILE A 320 -2.74 -20.18 -10.09
CA ILE A 320 -4.14 -20.30 -9.62
C ILE A 320 -4.42 -21.64 -8.92
N SER A 321 -3.60 -22.65 -9.16
CA SER A 321 -3.66 -23.93 -8.44
C SER A 321 -3.01 -23.89 -7.04
N THR A 322 -2.22 -22.86 -6.72
CA THR A 322 -1.57 -22.77 -5.40
C THR A 322 -2.58 -22.58 -4.26
N GLU A 323 -2.34 -23.26 -3.14
CA GLU A 323 -3.17 -23.15 -1.93
C GLU A 323 -3.25 -21.70 -1.42
N LYS A 324 -2.13 -20.96 -1.46
CA LYS A 324 -2.11 -19.53 -1.07
C LYS A 324 -3.03 -18.65 -1.92
N HIS A 325 -3.14 -18.92 -3.21
CA HIS A 325 -4.07 -18.19 -4.08
C HIS A 325 -5.52 -18.59 -3.79
N LYS A 326 -5.80 -19.89 -3.65
CA LYS A 326 -7.13 -20.40 -3.28
C LYS A 326 -7.60 -19.82 -1.95
N ASP A 327 -6.73 -19.78 -0.95
CA ASP A 327 -7.02 -19.14 0.34
C ASP A 327 -7.33 -17.66 0.17
N ARG A 328 -6.58 -16.92 -0.66
CA ARG A 328 -6.88 -15.50 -0.95
C ARG A 328 -8.20 -15.28 -1.68
N VAL A 329 -8.64 -16.21 -2.52
CA VAL A 329 -9.96 -16.14 -3.17
C VAL A 329 -11.09 -16.17 -2.14
N PHE A 330 -10.95 -16.98 -1.09
CA PHE A 330 -11.99 -17.12 -0.05
C PHE A 330 -11.74 -16.26 1.20
N SER A 331 -10.53 -15.73 1.40
CA SER A 331 -10.17 -14.96 2.59
C SER A 331 -10.75 -13.56 2.62
N CYS A 332 -11.34 -13.06 1.52
CA CYS A 332 -11.99 -11.75 1.47
C CYS A 332 -11.12 -10.62 2.04
N GLU A 333 -9.78 -10.70 1.92
CA GLU A 333 -8.85 -9.65 2.39
C GLU A 333 -9.01 -8.42 1.49
N GLY A 334 -10.02 -7.60 1.79
CA GLY A 334 -10.45 -6.45 1.01
C GLY A 334 -11.95 -6.15 1.11
N GLU A 335 -12.76 -7.09 1.61
CA GLU A 335 -14.20 -6.92 1.83
C GLU A 335 -14.45 -6.69 3.33
N ASP A 336 -14.99 -5.51 3.65
CA ASP A 336 -15.48 -4.99 4.94
C ASP A 336 -15.37 -5.88 6.20
N GLU A 337 -14.91 -5.22 7.27
CA GLU A 337 -15.22 -5.50 8.69
C GLU A 337 -16.74 -5.56 9.02
N ALA A 338 -17.63 -5.68 8.03
CA ALA A 338 -19.10 -5.64 8.17
C ALA A 338 -19.79 -7.00 7.96
N LEU A 339 -19.15 -7.99 7.32
CA LEU A 339 -19.57 -9.40 7.44
C LEU A 339 -18.75 -10.06 8.55
N THR A 340 -18.87 -9.52 9.76
CA THR A 340 -18.41 -10.23 10.95
C THR A 340 -19.37 -11.39 11.21
N TRP A 341 -19.06 -12.54 10.61
CA TRP A 341 -19.65 -13.82 10.99
C TRP A 341 -19.55 -13.95 12.51
N SER A 342 -20.68 -13.89 13.17
CA SER A 342 -20.76 -13.78 14.63
C SER A 342 -20.79 -15.15 15.30
N TYR A 343 -21.13 -16.19 14.53
CA TYR A 343 -21.18 -17.57 14.97
C TYR A 343 -19.96 -18.37 14.49
N ARG A 344 -19.87 -19.62 14.94
CA ARG A 344 -18.72 -20.49 14.66
C ARG A 344 -18.61 -20.79 13.17
N PHE A 345 -17.43 -21.25 12.74
CA PHE A 345 -17.28 -21.76 11.39
C PHE A 345 -18.21 -22.96 11.17
N PRO A 346 -18.91 -23.06 10.03
CA PRO A 346 -19.88 -24.13 9.82
C PRO A 346 -19.25 -25.52 9.92
N GLY A 347 -19.95 -26.42 10.61
CA GLY A 347 -19.65 -27.84 10.65
C GLY A 347 -20.10 -28.56 9.38
N ARG A 348 -20.01 -29.89 9.39
CA ARG A 348 -20.44 -30.71 8.24
C ARG A 348 -21.96 -30.84 8.12
N CYS A 349 -22.70 -30.60 9.21
CA CYS A 349 -24.14 -30.80 9.26
C CYS A 349 -24.88 -29.46 9.38
N PHE A 350 -25.67 -29.12 8.36
CA PHE A 350 -26.54 -27.94 8.34
C PHE A 350 -27.89 -28.24 9.02
N GLU A 351 -27.82 -28.75 10.25
CA GLU A 351 -28.97 -29.07 11.08
C GLU A 351 -28.73 -28.61 12.51
N ILE A 352 -29.81 -28.40 13.26
CA ILE A 352 -29.75 -28.02 14.67
C ILE A 352 -29.31 -29.22 15.50
N CYS A 353 -28.40 -29.01 16.45
CA CYS A 353 -27.86 -30.05 17.30
C CYS A 353 -28.98 -30.72 18.14
N PRO A 354 -29.21 -32.03 17.99
CA PRO A 354 -30.29 -32.71 18.69
C PRO A 354 -30.06 -32.83 20.21
N LYS A 355 -28.87 -32.46 20.72
CA LYS A 355 -28.50 -32.51 22.15
C LYS A 355 -28.45 -31.13 22.80
N LEU A 356 -29.16 -30.14 22.24
CA LEU A 356 -29.15 -28.77 22.75
C LEU A 356 -29.65 -28.63 24.19
N ASP A 357 -30.71 -29.37 24.53
CA ASP A 357 -31.39 -29.25 25.83
C ASP A 357 -30.55 -29.71 27.03
N GLY A 358 -29.45 -30.44 26.79
CA GLY A 358 -28.56 -30.96 27.84
C GLY A 358 -27.17 -30.33 27.89
N GLY A 359 -26.89 -29.34 27.02
CA GLY A 359 -25.54 -28.86 26.76
C GLY A 359 -24.76 -29.82 25.86
N CYS A 360 -24.41 -29.35 24.65
CA CYS A 360 -23.68 -30.18 23.69
C CYS A 360 -22.30 -30.58 24.25
N PRO A 361 -21.99 -31.89 24.38
CA PRO A 361 -20.72 -32.36 24.92
C PRO A 361 -19.52 -31.98 24.04
N ASP A 362 -19.76 -31.76 22.75
CA ASP A 362 -18.73 -31.43 21.77
C ASP A 362 -18.46 -29.91 21.69
N GLY A 363 -19.31 -29.09 22.32
CA GLY A 363 -19.13 -27.65 22.46
C GLY A 363 -18.74 -26.96 21.15
N VAL A 364 -17.57 -26.31 21.13
CA VAL A 364 -17.08 -25.54 19.98
C VAL A 364 -16.79 -26.42 18.74
N SER A 365 -16.52 -27.72 18.95
CA SER A 365 -16.20 -28.69 17.90
C SER A 365 -17.41 -29.46 17.38
N CYS A 366 -18.63 -29.10 17.79
CA CYS A 366 -19.83 -29.77 17.30
C CYS A 366 -20.07 -29.48 15.81
N ASP A 367 -20.32 -30.54 15.04
CA ASP A 367 -20.63 -30.51 13.60
C ASP A 367 -22.01 -29.93 13.27
N TYR A 368 -22.87 -29.74 14.27
CA TYR A 368 -24.24 -29.22 14.15
C TYR A 368 -24.34 -27.78 14.67
N ALA A 369 -25.35 -27.05 14.19
CA ALA A 369 -25.65 -25.70 14.66
C ALA A 369 -26.28 -25.74 16.06
N HIS A 370 -25.87 -24.83 16.94
CA HIS A 370 -26.36 -24.73 18.31
C HIS A 370 -27.52 -23.74 18.48
N SER A 371 -27.88 -23.02 17.42
CA SER A 371 -29.09 -22.20 17.41
C SER A 371 -29.64 -22.09 15.98
N PRO A 372 -30.94 -21.78 15.81
CA PRO A 372 -31.49 -21.49 14.49
C PRO A 372 -30.81 -20.28 13.83
N GLU A 373 -30.36 -19.29 14.61
CA GLU A 373 -29.59 -18.15 14.11
C GLU A 373 -28.19 -18.55 13.62
N GLU A 374 -27.51 -19.46 14.34
CA GLU A 374 -26.22 -20.03 13.90
C GLU A 374 -26.39 -20.81 12.60
N LEU A 375 -27.46 -21.60 12.47
CA LEU A 375 -27.75 -22.35 11.25
C LEU A 375 -28.03 -21.44 10.04
N GLN A 376 -28.76 -20.35 10.27
CA GLN A 376 -29.03 -19.35 9.25
C GLN A 376 -27.72 -18.69 8.78
N GLU A 377 -26.86 -18.26 9.72
CA GLU A 377 -25.57 -17.67 9.38
C GLU A 377 -24.67 -18.67 8.62
N TRP A 378 -24.67 -19.95 9.03
CA TRP A 378 -23.93 -20.99 8.32
C TRP A 378 -24.38 -21.15 6.87
N THR A 379 -25.69 -21.09 6.64
CA THR A 379 -26.30 -21.20 5.31
C THR A 379 -25.93 -19.99 4.44
N GLU A 380 -26.04 -18.78 4.99
CA GLU A 380 -25.63 -17.55 4.29
C GLU A 380 -24.14 -17.55 3.94
N ARG A 381 -23.31 -18.03 4.87
CA ARG A 381 -21.86 -18.18 4.63
C ARG A 381 -21.55 -19.20 3.54
N ARG A 382 -22.29 -20.31 3.49
CA ARG A 382 -22.16 -21.31 2.41
C ARG A 382 -22.52 -20.71 1.07
N ASP A 383 -23.66 -20.02 0.99
CA ASP A 383 -24.14 -19.42 -0.25
C ASP A 383 -23.20 -18.32 -0.74
N PHE A 384 -22.66 -17.51 0.17
CA PHE A 384 -21.62 -16.53 -0.12
C PHE A 384 -20.36 -17.20 -0.71
N LEU A 385 -19.84 -18.25 -0.07
CA LEU A 385 -18.65 -18.97 -0.57
C LEU A 385 -18.89 -19.59 -1.96
N ARG A 386 -20.09 -20.10 -2.23
CA ARG A 386 -20.48 -20.63 -3.55
C ARG A 386 -20.55 -19.55 -4.62
N GLN A 387 -21.11 -18.39 -4.29
CA GLN A 387 -21.13 -17.24 -5.20
C GLN A 387 -19.71 -16.74 -5.49
N THR A 388 -18.87 -16.65 -4.47
CA THR A 388 -17.45 -16.29 -4.62
C THR A 388 -16.70 -17.29 -5.49
N LEU A 389 -16.94 -18.60 -5.32
CA LEU A 389 -16.36 -19.63 -6.18
C LEU A 389 -16.84 -19.50 -7.63
N ALA A 390 -18.14 -19.34 -7.85
CA ALA A 390 -18.73 -19.23 -9.19
C ALA A 390 -18.17 -18.01 -9.94
N LYS A 391 -18.04 -16.89 -9.24
CA LYS A 391 -17.43 -15.67 -9.75
C LYS A 391 -15.93 -15.85 -10.04
N ALA A 392 -15.18 -16.48 -9.14
CA ALA A 392 -13.76 -16.75 -9.36
C ALA A 392 -13.51 -17.69 -10.55
N ARG A 393 -14.40 -18.66 -10.79
CA ARG A 393 -14.37 -19.51 -12.00
C ARG A 393 -14.67 -18.70 -13.27
N LYS A 394 -15.67 -17.81 -13.21
CA LYS A 394 -15.98 -16.91 -14.32
C LYS A 394 -14.79 -16.00 -14.67
N ASP A 395 -14.17 -15.40 -13.66
CA ASP A 395 -12.98 -14.55 -13.80
C ASP A 395 -11.69 -15.35 -14.17
N MET A 396 -11.78 -16.67 -14.40
CA MET A 396 -10.65 -17.58 -14.69
C MET A 396 -9.54 -17.54 -13.62
N LEU A 397 -9.92 -17.23 -12.36
CA LEU A 397 -9.05 -17.23 -11.19
C LEU A 397 -8.98 -18.59 -10.50
N ILE A 398 -9.84 -19.54 -10.89
CA ILE A 398 -9.84 -20.93 -10.44
C ILE A 398 -10.03 -21.82 -11.67
N MET A 399 -9.28 -22.92 -11.73
CA MET A 399 -9.41 -23.89 -12.82
C MET A 399 -10.80 -24.54 -12.83
N PRO A 400 -11.43 -24.76 -14.00
CA PRO A 400 -12.76 -25.37 -14.10
C PRO A 400 -12.87 -26.76 -13.47
N ASP A 401 -11.81 -27.55 -13.55
CA ASP A 401 -11.67 -28.90 -13.02
C ASP A 401 -11.19 -28.96 -11.56
N GLU A 402 -10.89 -27.80 -10.96
CA GLU A 402 -10.46 -27.75 -9.56
C GLU A 402 -11.63 -28.03 -8.62
N VAL A 403 -11.46 -29.08 -7.82
CA VAL A 403 -12.42 -29.54 -6.81
C VAL A 403 -11.84 -29.52 -5.40
N ASN A 404 -10.55 -29.20 -5.24
CA ASN A 404 -9.89 -29.20 -3.93
C ASN A 404 -9.59 -27.77 -3.43
N PHE A 405 -10.45 -27.33 -2.52
CA PHE A 405 -10.42 -26.07 -1.77
C PHE A 405 -10.13 -26.29 -0.28
N GLY A 406 -9.52 -27.43 0.08
CA GLY A 406 -9.12 -27.75 1.44
C GLY A 406 -10.28 -27.68 2.44
N LYS A 407 -10.17 -26.76 3.42
CA LYS A 407 -11.16 -26.58 4.49
C LYS A 407 -12.54 -26.11 4.00
N TYR A 408 -12.69 -25.67 2.75
CA TYR A 408 -13.98 -25.25 2.19
C TYR A 408 -14.69 -26.34 1.39
N ASN A 409 -14.05 -27.48 1.14
CA ASN A 409 -14.60 -28.55 0.29
C ASN A 409 -15.98 -29.01 0.73
N PHE A 410 -16.19 -29.20 2.03
CA PHE A 410 -17.47 -29.68 2.55
C PHE A 410 -18.60 -28.63 2.46
N LEU A 411 -18.27 -27.34 2.29
CA LEU A 411 -19.26 -26.27 2.07
C LEU A 411 -19.62 -26.14 0.59
N LEU A 412 -18.66 -26.46 -0.28
CA LEU A 412 -18.78 -26.31 -1.73
C LEU A 412 -19.29 -27.59 -2.42
N GLN A 413 -19.14 -28.75 -1.78
CA GLN A 413 -19.74 -30.02 -2.20
C GLN A 413 -21.17 -30.11 -1.63
N GLY A 414 -22.17 -29.75 -2.44
CA GLY A 414 -23.59 -29.92 -2.10
C GLY A 414 -24.54 -29.31 -3.10
#